data_AF-A0A7Y5LXL7-F1
#
_entry.id   AF-A0A7Y5LXL7-F1
#
_cell.length_a   1.000
_cell.length_b   1.000
_cell.length_c   1.000
_cell.angle_alpha   90.00
_cell.angle_beta   90.00
_cell.angle_gamma   90.00
#
_symmetry.space_group_name_H-M   'P 1'
#
loop_
_entity.id
_entity.type
_entity.pdbx_description
1 polymer ?
#
loop_
_entity_poly.entity_id
_entity_poly.type
_entity_poly.pdbx_seq_one_letter_code
_entity_poly.pdbx_strand_id
1 'polypeptide(L)'
;LRRAAELQPRRRSYRVRLGDALAAAGRPGEAAVEFQTILEADPEHAEALYGLATVSLMTGDRRAARAYALRAVEAGHPAGGELLEKIGPP
;
A
#
# COMPACT_ATOMS: atom_id res chain seq x y z
N LEU A 1 9.93 -9.39 26.37
CA LEU A 1 10.19 -8.65 25.11
C LEU A 1 9.84 -9.42 23.82
N ARG A 2 9.84 -10.76 23.76
CA ARG A 2 9.49 -11.54 22.55
C ARG A 2 8.04 -11.40 22.03
N ARG A 3 7.07 -11.04 22.90
CA ARG A 3 5.64 -10.98 22.55
C ARG A 3 5.23 -9.77 21.71
N ALA A 4 5.99 -8.67 21.77
CA ALA A 4 5.68 -7.45 21.03
C ALA A 4 5.94 -7.60 19.53
N ALA A 5 7.00 -8.33 19.16
CA ALA A 5 7.38 -8.56 17.77
C ALA A 5 6.45 -9.55 17.04
N GLU A 6 5.74 -10.44 17.74
CA GLU A 6 4.76 -11.36 17.12
C GLU A 6 3.37 -10.73 16.91
N LEU A 7 3.01 -9.76 17.75
CA LEU A 7 1.74 -9.03 17.65
C LEU A 7 1.75 -7.99 16.52
N GLN A 8 2.92 -7.40 16.25
CA GLN A 8 3.13 -6.37 15.24
C GLN A 8 2.81 -6.87 13.80
N PRO A 9 3.33 -8.03 13.32
CA PRO A 9 3.01 -8.58 12.01
C PRO A 9 1.52 -8.88 11.81
N ARG A 10 0.84 -9.42 12.84
CA ARG A 10 -0.61 -9.71 12.77
C ARG A 10 -1.47 -8.45 12.68
N ARG A 11 -1.04 -7.37 13.35
CA ARG A 11 -1.73 -6.08 13.28
C ARG A 11 -1.55 -5.43 11.91
N ARG A 12 -0.34 -5.50 11.31
CA ARG A 12 -0.05 -4.97 9.97
C ARG A 12 -0.84 -5.72 8.89
N SER A 13 -0.87 -7.06 8.95
CA SER A 13 -1.65 -7.85 7.99
C SER A 13 -3.16 -7.61 8.10
N TYR A 14 -3.69 -7.32 9.29
CA TYR A 14 -5.08 -6.88 9.45
C TYR A 14 -5.36 -5.54 8.77
N ARG A 15 -4.47 -4.55 8.95
CA ARG A 15 -4.63 -3.22 8.34
C ARG A 15 -4.56 -3.26 6.82
N VAL A 16 -3.67 -4.08 6.23
CA VAL A 16 -3.62 -4.29 4.77
C VAL A 16 -4.97 -4.77 4.27
N ARG A 17 -5.50 -5.85 4.88
CA ARG A 17 -6.80 -6.42 4.50
C ARG A 17 -7.96 -5.45 4.68
N LEU A 18 -7.90 -4.60 5.71
CA LEU A 18 -8.91 -3.55 5.93
C LEU A 18 -8.82 -2.47 4.83
N GLY A 19 -7.61 -2.03 4.48
CA GLY A 19 -7.38 -1.10 3.37
C GLY A 19 -7.92 -1.66 2.05
N ASP A 20 -7.63 -2.92 1.75
CA ASP A 20 -8.15 -3.60 0.54
C ASP A 20 -9.68 -3.64 0.51
N ALA A 21 -10.30 -3.99 1.65
CA ALA A 21 -11.75 -4.04 1.77
C ALA A 21 -12.40 -2.65 1.62
N LEU A 22 -11.78 -1.60 2.17
CA LEU A 22 -12.23 -0.22 2.04
C LEU A 22 -12.13 0.27 0.59
N ALA A 23 -11.03 -0.06 -0.10
CA ALA A 23 -10.87 0.25 -1.52
C ALA A 23 -11.94 -0.43 -2.37
N ALA A 24 -12.18 -1.73 -2.15
CA ALA A 24 -13.24 -2.49 -2.82
C ALA A 24 -14.64 -1.96 -2.52
N ALA A 25 -14.86 -1.38 -1.33
CA ALA A 25 -16.11 -0.73 -0.94
C ALA A 25 -16.28 0.69 -1.51
N GLY A 26 -15.37 1.17 -2.39
CA GLY A 26 -15.44 2.51 -2.96
C GLY A 26 -15.09 3.62 -1.97
N ARG A 27 -14.33 3.29 -0.91
CA ARG A 27 -13.88 4.22 0.15
C ARG A 27 -12.35 4.41 0.08
N PRO A 28 -11.80 4.93 -1.03
CA PRO A 28 -10.35 5.01 -1.24
C PRO A 28 -9.64 5.91 -0.23
N GLY A 29 -10.29 6.97 0.26
CA GLY A 29 -9.71 7.85 1.28
C GLY A 29 -9.41 7.12 2.60
N GLU A 30 -10.32 6.27 3.05
CA GLU A 30 -10.12 5.48 4.27
C GLU A 30 -9.15 4.33 4.06
N ALA A 31 -9.16 3.71 2.87
CA ALA A 31 -8.15 2.74 2.48
C ALA A 31 -6.73 3.33 2.57
N ALA A 32 -6.54 4.56 2.06
CA ALA A 32 -5.26 5.24 2.11
C ALA A 32 -4.76 5.45 3.55
N VAL A 33 -5.66 5.80 4.49
CA VAL A 33 -5.31 5.97 5.91
C VAL A 33 -4.77 4.68 6.52
N GLU A 34 -5.38 3.54 6.21
CA GLU A 34 -4.92 2.24 6.73
C GLU A 34 -3.53 1.88 6.23
N PHE A 35 -3.26 2.10 4.95
CA PHE A 35 -1.93 1.87 4.38
C PHE A 35 -0.88 2.87 4.90
N GLN A 36 -1.23 4.16 5.01
CA GLN A 36 -0.35 5.19 5.59
C GLN A 36 0.03 4.85 7.03
N THR A 37 -0.91 4.36 7.83
CA THR A 37 -0.64 3.94 9.21
C THR A 37 0.38 2.79 9.28
N ILE A 38 0.41 1.90 8.27
CA ILE A 38 1.45 0.87 8.19
C ILE A 38 2.79 1.52 7.87
N LEU A 39 2.83 2.46 6.92
CA LEU A 39 4.05 3.15 6.51
C LEU A 39 4.65 4.08 7.58
N GLU A 40 3.85 4.58 8.51
CA GLU A 40 4.35 5.29 9.69
C GLU A 40 5.25 4.41 10.56
N ALA A 41 4.96 3.11 10.63
CA ALA A 41 5.73 2.14 11.42
C ALA A 41 6.78 1.38 10.59
N ASP A 42 6.54 1.22 9.29
CA ASP A 42 7.36 0.47 8.35
C ASP A 42 7.35 1.17 6.97
N PRO A 43 8.21 2.18 6.75
CA PRO A 43 8.20 2.98 5.52
C PRO A 43 8.47 2.21 4.23
N GLU A 44 9.02 1.00 4.34
CA GLU A 44 9.36 0.11 3.22
C GLU A 44 8.40 -1.08 3.13
N HIS A 45 7.23 -0.99 3.76
CA HIS A 45 6.24 -2.05 3.67
C HIS A 45 5.65 -2.18 2.26
N ALA A 46 6.18 -3.13 1.49
CA ALA A 46 5.86 -3.40 0.09
C ALA A 46 4.35 -3.39 -0.21
N GLU A 47 3.56 -4.11 0.58
CA GLU A 47 2.12 -4.30 0.37
C GLU A 47 1.32 -3.03 0.64
N ALA A 48 1.73 -2.21 1.61
CA ALA A 48 1.07 -0.93 1.89
C ALA A 48 1.42 0.11 0.82
N LEU A 49 2.65 0.10 0.30
CA LEU A 49 3.05 0.92 -0.84
C LEU A 49 2.24 0.54 -2.10
N TYR A 50 2.08 -0.76 -2.37
CA TYR A 50 1.24 -1.24 -3.46
C TYR A 50 -0.24 -0.86 -3.27
N GLY A 51 -0.76 -0.96 -2.04
CA GLY A 51 -2.12 -0.52 -1.69
C GLY A 51 -2.33 0.97 -1.97
N LEU A 52 -1.41 1.84 -1.55
CA LEU A 52 -1.49 3.27 -1.84
C LEU A 52 -1.36 3.58 -3.33
N ALA A 53 -0.53 2.85 -4.05
CA ALA A 53 -0.40 3.00 -5.50
C ALA A 53 -1.73 2.67 -6.20
N THR A 54 -2.38 1.57 -5.79
CA THR A 54 -3.67 1.13 -6.32
C THR A 54 -4.78 2.13 -6.00
N VAL A 55 -4.87 2.58 -4.74
CA VAL A 55 -5.85 3.58 -4.32
C VAL A 55 -5.66 4.90 -5.05
N SER A 56 -4.42 5.34 -5.25
CA SER A 56 -4.11 6.57 -6.01
C SER A 56 -4.54 6.47 -7.47
N LEU A 57 -4.42 5.28 -8.09
CA LEU A 57 -4.99 5.04 -9.43
C LEU A 57 -6.52 5.15 -9.44
N MET A 58 -7.20 4.61 -8.43
CA MET A 58 -8.66 4.66 -8.32
C MET A 58 -9.17 6.11 -8.22
N THR A 59 -8.41 6.99 -7.56
CA THR A 59 -8.76 8.41 -7.42
C THR A 59 -8.21 9.28 -8.56
N GLY A 60 -7.53 8.70 -9.55
CA GLY A 60 -6.98 9.41 -10.71
C GLY A 60 -5.65 10.13 -10.46
N ASP A 61 -5.06 10.03 -9.27
CA ASP A 61 -3.73 10.59 -8.97
C ASP A 61 -2.63 9.67 -9.50
N ARG A 62 -2.45 9.68 -10.83
CA ARG A 62 -1.41 8.87 -11.50
C ARG A 62 -0.01 9.21 -11.01
N ARG A 63 0.23 10.45 -10.59
CA ARG A 63 1.53 10.88 -10.08
C ARG A 63 1.86 10.19 -8.76
N ALA A 64 0.93 10.23 -7.80
CA ALA A 64 1.09 9.52 -6.53
C ALA A 64 1.13 8.00 -6.75
N ALA A 65 0.28 7.48 -7.63
CA ALA A 65 0.27 6.07 -7.96
C ALA A 65 1.65 5.58 -8.42
N ARG A 66 2.28 6.32 -9.34
CA ARG A 66 3.61 5.99 -9.86
C ARG A 66 4.67 6.04 -8.77
N ALA A 67 4.65 7.08 -7.93
CA ALA A 67 5.61 7.24 -6.85
C ALA A 67 5.54 6.08 -5.84
N TYR A 68 4.33 5.67 -5.45
CA TYR A 68 4.14 4.54 -4.54
C TYR A 68 4.47 3.20 -5.19
N ALA A 69 4.13 3.01 -6.47
CA ALA A 69 4.45 1.78 -7.19
C ALA A 69 5.98 1.59 -7.37
N LEU A 70 6.74 2.67 -7.60
CA LEU A 70 8.20 2.63 -7.62
C LEU A 70 8.77 2.14 -6.28
N ARG A 71 8.32 2.76 -5.18
CA ARG A 71 8.75 2.34 -3.84
C ARG A 71 8.33 0.91 -3.52
N ALA A 72 7.16 0.47 -3.99
CA ALA A 72 6.73 -0.92 -3.82
C ALA A 72 7.67 -1.90 -4.54
N VAL A 73 8.15 -1.56 -5.74
CA VAL A 73 9.17 -2.36 -6.44
C VAL A 73 10.49 -2.38 -5.68
N GLU A 74 10.96 -1.23 -5.21
CA GLU A 74 12.19 -1.11 -4.41
C GLU A 74 12.10 -1.94 -3.12
N ALA A 75 10.92 -1.99 -2.50
CA ALA A 75 10.61 -2.81 -1.34
C ALA A 75 10.39 -4.31 -1.64
N GLY A 76 10.44 -4.73 -2.90
CA GLY A 76 10.30 -6.13 -3.31
C GLY A 76 8.87 -6.63 -3.51
N HIS A 77 7.89 -5.74 -3.69
CA HIS A 77 6.51 -6.13 -3.99
C HIS A 77 6.43 -6.83 -5.36
N PRO A 78 5.90 -8.07 -5.44
CA PRO A 78 5.92 -8.85 -6.68
C PRO A 78 5.12 -8.22 -7.83
N ALA A 79 4.03 -7.51 -7.51
CA ALA A 79 3.18 -6.85 -8.50
C ALA A 79 3.47 -5.35 -8.69
N GLY A 80 4.51 -4.80 -8.05
CA GLY A 80 4.84 -3.38 -8.17
C GLY A 80 5.20 -2.99 -9.61
N GLY A 81 5.94 -3.85 -10.32
CA GLY A 81 6.37 -3.63 -11.69
C GLY A 81 5.20 -3.63 -12.68
N GLU A 82 4.31 -4.62 -12.56
CA GLU A 82 3.08 -4.70 -13.37
C GLU A 82 2.22 -3.45 -13.19
N LEU A 83 2.12 -2.94 -11.96
CA LEU A 83 1.38 -1.72 -11.68
C LEU A 83 2.02 -0.49 -12.35
N LEU A 84 3.35 -0.38 -12.35
CA LEU A 84 4.07 0.69 -13.06
C LEU A 84 3.84 0.65 -14.56
N GLU A 85 3.84 -0.53 -15.17
CA GLU A 85 3.56 -0.69 -16.59
C GLU A 85 2.15 -0.20 -16.93
N LYS A 86 1.16 -0.52 -16.08
CA LYS A 86 -0.22 -0.02 -16.22
C LYS A 86 -0.35 1.49 -16.04
N ILE A 87 0.44 2.08 -15.14
CA ILE A 87 0.50 3.53 -14.91
C ILE A 87 1.20 4.25 -16.07
N GLY A 88 2.17 3.62 -16.71
CA GLY A 88 2.92 4.18 -17.83
C GLY A 88 3.99 5.21 -17.41
N PRO A 89 4.63 5.83 -18.40
CA PRO A 89 5.66 6.85 -18.18
C PRO A 89 5.08 8.12 -17.51
N PRO A 90 5.95 8.94 -16.89
CA PRO A 90 5.55 10.23 -16.32
C PRO A 90 4.97 11.20 -17.36
#